data_AF-A0A951AEM0-F1
#
_entry.id   AF-A0A951AEM0-F1
#
_cell.length_a   1.000
_cell.length_b   1.000
_cell.length_c   1.000
_cell.angle_alpha   90.00
_cell.angle_beta   90.00
_cell.angle_gamma   90.00
#
_symmetry.space_group_name_H-M   'P 1'
#
loop_
_entity.id
_entity.type
_entity.pdbx_description
1 polymer ?
#
loop_
_entity_poly.entity_id
_entity_poly.type
_entity_poly.pdbx_seq_one_letter_code
_entity_poly.pdbx_strand_id
1 'polypeptide(L)'
;MRRPLNTTAPVPQTRDALAALLVEFGVSILNTVCHPEVLTVFRLAIAESDRAPEIARTLDNSGREANHKTLAQLLAKAQERRLVANADPAALADRYFTMLWGDLLLRLLMRVRKAPTEREIQTRARAATEILFCRFP
;
A
#
# COMPACT_ATOMS: atom_id res chain seq x y z
N MET A 1 0.28 15.95 1.30
CA MET A 1 1.42 15.41 2.07
C MET A 1 1.18 13.92 2.32
N ARG A 2 2.17 13.05 2.08
CA ARG A 2 2.11 11.62 2.46
C ARG A 2 1.88 11.53 3.97
N ARG A 3 0.84 10.85 4.44
CA ARG A 3 0.65 10.57 5.86
C ARG A 3 1.21 9.16 6.13
N PRO A 4 2.46 9.03 6.62
CA PRO A 4 3.01 7.72 6.92
C PRO A 4 2.16 7.04 7.99
N LEU A 5 1.98 5.73 7.90
CA LEU A 5 1.46 4.96 9.02
C LEU A 5 2.43 5.13 10.19
N ASN A 6 1.93 5.68 11.29
CA ASN A 6 2.73 5.82 12.49
C ASN A 6 2.69 4.51 13.27
N THR A 7 3.73 3.69 13.16
CA THR A 7 3.81 2.39 13.85
C THR A 7 4.05 2.51 15.36
N THR A 8 4.37 3.70 15.88
CA THR A 8 4.43 3.98 17.33
C THR A 8 3.10 4.48 17.89
N ALA A 9 2.12 4.83 17.04
CA ALA A 9 0.79 5.17 17.50
C ALA A 9 0.09 3.95 18.13
N PRO A 10 -0.82 4.16 19.09
CA PRO A 10 -1.62 3.08 19.65
C PRO A 10 -2.36 2.33 18.56
N VAL A 11 -2.29 1.01 18.60
CA VAL A 11 -3.04 0.13 17.70
C VAL A 11 -4.53 0.41 17.91
N PRO A 12 -5.34 0.53 16.85
CA PRO A 12 -6.78 0.67 16.96
C PRO A 12 -7.38 -0.41 17.88
N GLN A 13 -8.42 -0.04 18.65
CA GLN A 13 -9.02 -0.93 19.64
C GLN A 13 -10.15 -1.80 19.07
N THR A 14 -10.72 -1.40 17.93
CA THR A 14 -11.84 -2.09 17.27
C THR A 14 -11.49 -2.41 15.82
N ARG A 15 -12.21 -3.37 15.23
CA ARG A 15 -12.07 -3.72 13.81
C ARG A 15 -12.44 -2.54 12.91
N ASP A 16 -13.49 -1.80 13.25
CA ASP A 16 -13.92 -0.64 12.45
C ASP A 16 -12.88 0.48 12.46
N ALA A 17 -12.27 0.76 13.62
CA ALA A 17 -11.21 1.75 13.73
C ALA A 17 -9.95 1.31 12.95
N LEU A 18 -9.64 0.01 12.95
CA LEU A 18 -8.56 -0.54 12.14
C LEU A 18 -8.88 -0.42 10.64
N ALA A 19 -10.11 -0.74 10.24
CA ALA A 19 -10.55 -0.63 8.85
C ALA A 19 -10.47 0.82 8.36
N ALA A 20 -10.94 1.79 9.15
CA ALA A 20 -10.83 3.21 8.81
C ALA A 20 -9.37 3.64 8.61
N LEU A 21 -8.47 3.25 9.52
CA LEU A 21 -7.04 3.52 9.40
C LEU A 21 -6.42 2.90 8.13
N LEU A 22 -6.77 1.65 7.81
CA LEU A 22 -6.29 0.96 6.61
C LEU A 22 -6.82 1.60 5.32
N VAL A 23 -8.06 2.10 5.31
CA VAL A 23 -8.59 2.87 4.18
C VAL A 23 -7.82 4.17 4.01
N GLU A 24 -7.64 4.96 5.08
CA GLU A 24 -6.88 6.21 5.03
C GLU A 24 -5.44 5.99 4.54
N PHE A 25 -4.81 4.91 5.00
CA PHE A 25 -3.49 4.53 4.55
C PHE A 25 -3.45 4.24 3.05
N GLY A 26 -4.36 3.40 2.55
CA GLY A 26 -4.45 3.05 1.13
C GLY A 26 -4.69 4.26 0.25
N VAL A 27 -5.58 5.17 0.68
CA VAL A 27 -5.83 6.45 0.01
C VAL A 27 -4.56 7.30 -0.05
N SER A 28 -3.84 7.44 1.08
CA SER A 28 -2.59 8.20 1.12
C SER A 28 -1.51 7.60 0.20
N ILE A 29 -1.42 6.27 0.14
CA ILE A 29 -0.48 5.57 -0.75
C ILE A 29 -0.84 5.88 -2.20
N LEU A 30 -2.07 5.62 -2.61
CA LEU A 30 -2.52 5.78 -4.00
C LEU A 30 -2.39 7.24 -4.47
N ASN A 31 -2.75 8.22 -3.63
CA ASN A 31 -2.57 9.64 -3.93
C ASN A 31 -1.10 10.02 -4.13
N THR A 32 -0.17 9.35 -3.43
CA THR A 32 1.27 9.60 -3.58
C THR A 32 1.79 8.94 -4.85
N VAL A 33 1.58 7.64 -5.03
CA VAL A 33 2.22 6.88 -6.12
C VAL A 33 1.60 7.14 -7.49
N CYS A 34 0.35 7.59 -7.55
CA CYS A 34 -0.30 7.97 -8.80
C CYS A 34 0.02 9.40 -9.23
N HIS A 35 0.79 10.16 -8.43
CA HIS A 35 1.17 11.52 -8.78
C HIS A 35 2.07 11.52 -10.03
N PRO A 36 1.84 12.40 -11.03
CA PRO A 36 2.58 12.39 -12.28
C PRO A 36 4.11 12.49 -12.11
N GLU A 37 4.56 13.30 -11.16
CA GLU A 37 6.00 13.47 -10.85
C GLU A 37 6.60 12.18 -10.27
N VAL A 38 5.90 11.52 -9.34
CA VAL A 38 6.34 10.25 -8.76
C VAL A 38 6.42 9.18 -9.83
N LEU A 39 5.41 9.07 -10.70
CA LEU A 39 5.42 8.16 -11.85
C LEU A 39 6.57 8.45 -12.81
N THR A 40 7.00 9.71 -12.93
CA THR A 40 8.14 10.10 -13.78
C THR A 40 9.45 9.59 -13.21
N VAL A 41 9.65 9.73 -11.89
CA VAL A 41 10.81 9.16 -11.18
C VAL A 41 10.84 7.64 -11.30
N PHE A 42 9.70 6.96 -11.12
CA PHE A 42 9.63 5.50 -11.31
C PHE A 42 10.03 5.08 -12.73
N ARG A 43 9.54 5.77 -13.77
CA ARG A 43 9.91 5.45 -15.16
C ARG A 43 11.40 5.64 -15.41
N LEU A 44 11.99 6.71 -14.88
CA LEU A 44 13.43 6.95 -14.98
C LEU A 44 14.22 5.82 -14.29
N ALA A 45 13.86 5.48 -13.05
CA ALA A 45 14.51 4.40 -12.32
C ALA A 45 14.42 3.04 -13.04
N ILE A 46 13.27 2.75 -13.67
CA ILE A 46 13.09 1.54 -14.48
C ILE A 46 13.98 1.59 -15.72
N ALA A 47 13.98 2.70 -16.47
CA ALA A 47 14.78 2.86 -17.68
C ALA A 47 16.30 2.76 -17.40
N GLU A 48 16.74 3.19 -16.21
CA GLU A 48 18.14 3.16 -15.79
C GLU A 48 18.52 1.89 -15.05
N SER A 49 17.60 0.96 -14.80
CA SER A 49 17.83 -0.18 -13.89
C SER A 49 18.95 -1.13 -14.33
N ASP A 50 19.22 -1.26 -15.63
CA ASP A 50 20.34 -2.05 -16.16
C ASP A 50 21.69 -1.34 -15.97
N ARG A 51 21.71 0.00 -16.04
CA ARG A 51 22.94 0.82 -16.01
C ARG A 51 23.30 1.31 -14.61
N ALA A 52 22.30 1.60 -13.79
CA ALA A 52 22.39 2.17 -12.44
C ALA A 52 21.36 1.49 -11.51
N PRO A 53 21.50 0.18 -11.24
CA PRO A 53 20.53 -0.60 -10.46
C PRO A 53 20.30 -0.06 -9.04
N GLU A 54 21.26 0.65 -8.47
CA GLU A 54 21.17 1.30 -7.17
C GLU A 54 20.05 2.36 -7.10
N ILE A 55 19.71 3.01 -8.21
CA ILE A 55 18.60 3.99 -8.28
C ILE A 55 17.28 3.26 -8.04
N ALA A 56 17.05 2.18 -8.79
CA ALA A 56 15.84 1.36 -8.65
C ALA A 56 15.74 0.74 -7.25
N ARG A 57 16.85 0.21 -6.70
CA ARG A 57 16.89 -0.35 -5.33
C ARG A 57 16.58 0.68 -4.27
N THR A 58 17.16 1.88 -4.37
CA THR A 58 16.93 2.95 -3.39
C THR A 58 15.47 3.39 -3.41
N LEU A 59 14.88 3.52 -4.60
CA LEU A 59 13.47 3.86 -4.76
C LEU A 59 12.55 2.76 -4.20
N ASP A 60 12.87 1.48 -4.45
CA ASP A 60 12.10 0.35 -3.95
C ASP A 60 12.13 0.26 -2.42
N ASN A 61 13.33 0.34 -1.83
CA ASN A 61 13.54 0.25 -0.38
C ASN A 61 12.83 1.37 0.37
N SER A 62 12.93 2.61 -0.13
CA SER A 62 12.32 3.80 0.51
C SER A 62 10.81 3.92 0.26
N GLY A 63 10.32 3.28 -0.81
CA GLY A 63 8.93 3.31 -1.23
C GLY A 63 8.19 2.03 -0.84
N ARG A 64 8.19 1.05 -1.75
CA ARG A 64 7.38 -0.16 -1.65
C ARG A 64 7.76 -0.99 -0.42
N GLU A 65 9.04 -1.30 -0.23
CA GLU A 65 9.48 -2.19 0.84
C GLU A 65 9.21 -1.59 2.23
N ALA A 66 9.49 -0.29 2.40
CA ALA A 66 9.16 0.43 3.63
C ALA A 66 7.66 0.35 3.96
N ASN A 67 6.78 0.63 2.99
CA ASN A 67 5.33 0.57 3.20
C ASN A 67 4.84 -0.86 3.54
N HIS A 68 5.39 -1.89 2.89
CA HIS A 68 5.10 -3.29 3.23
C HIS A 68 5.50 -3.62 4.68
N LYS A 69 6.73 -3.28 5.08
CA LYS A 69 7.22 -3.51 6.45
C LYS A 69 6.35 -2.80 7.49
N THR A 70 6.01 -1.54 7.25
CA THR A 70 5.18 -0.73 8.15
C THR A 70 3.78 -1.33 8.31
N LEU A 71 3.15 -1.79 7.22
CA LEU A 71 1.83 -2.43 7.29
C LEU A 71 1.90 -3.78 8.01
N ALA A 72 2.90 -4.61 7.70
CA ALA A 72 3.09 -5.90 8.37
C ALA A 72 3.23 -5.75 9.90
N GLN A 73 3.98 -4.73 10.35
CA GLN A 73 4.09 -4.41 11.78
C GLN A 73 2.76 -4.00 12.42
N LEU A 74 1.95 -3.18 11.73
CA LEU A 74 0.62 -2.81 12.21
C LEU A 74 -0.28 -4.05 12.33
N LEU A 75 -0.26 -4.93 11.33
CA LEU A 75 -1.07 -6.14 11.29
C LEU A 75 -0.68 -7.14 12.38
N ALA A 76 0.61 -7.32 12.64
CA ALA A 76 1.10 -8.15 13.74
C ALA A 76 0.52 -7.69 15.09
N LYS A 77 0.57 -6.38 15.37
CA LYS A 77 -0.01 -5.83 16.61
C LYS A 77 -1.54 -5.93 16.64
N ALA A 78 -2.21 -5.86 15.49
CA ALA A 78 -3.65 -6.05 15.40
C ALA A 78 -4.09 -7.51 15.66
N GLN A 79 -3.23 -8.48 15.35
CA GLN A 79 -3.47 -9.91 15.62
C GLN A 79 -3.40 -10.23 17.12
N GLU A 80 -2.51 -9.59 17.87
CA GLU A 80 -2.46 -9.71 19.34
C GLU A 80 -3.81 -9.35 19.98
N ARG A 81 -4.57 -8.45 19.33
CA ARG A 81 -5.91 -8.01 19.71
C ARG A 81 -7.05 -8.76 19.01
N ARG A 82 -6.74 -9.79 18.21
CA ARG A 82 -7.69 -10.60 17.41
C ARG A 82 -8.56 -9.78 16.45
N LEU A 83 -8.05 -8.62 16.01
CA LEU A 83 -8.76 -7.72 15.10
C LEU A 83 -8.70 -8.20 13.65
N VAL A 84 -7.62 -8.87 13.25
CA VAL A 84 -7.44 -9.48 11.92
C VAL A 84 -7.17 -10.98 12.04
N ALA A 85 -7.22 -11.71 10.93
CA ALA A 85 -6.95 -13.14 10.89
C ALA A 85 -5.54 -13.47 11.42
N ASN A 86 -5.40 -14.62 12.10
CA ASN A 86 -4.11 -15.14 12.55
C ASN A 86 -3.40 -15.84 11.38
N ALA A 87 -2.56 -15.09 10.67
CA ALA A 87 -1.79 -15.52 9.50
C ALA A 87 -0.44 -14.78 9.50
N ASP A 88 0.48 -15.09 8.58
CA ASP A 88 1.71 -14.30 8.45
C ASP A 88 1.40 -12.81 8.15
N PRO A 89 1.81 -11.86 9.01
CA PRO A 89 1.57 -10.44 8.78
C PRO A 89 2.16 -9.91 7.47
N ALA A 90 3.29 -10.46 7.02
CA ALA A 90 3.90 -10.07 5.75
C ALA A 90 3.01 -10.48 4.57
N ALA A 91 2.52 -11.74 4.58
CA ALA A 91 1.57 -12.22 3.58
C ALA A 91 0.25 -11.44 3.57
N LEU A 92 -0.25 -11.02 4.74
CA LEU A 92 -1.44 -10.15 4.82
C LEU A 92 -1.17 -8.76 4.23
N ALA A 93 0.00 -8.17 4.50
CA ALA A 93 0.39 -6.90 3.90
C ALA A 93 0.50 -7.01 2.37
N ASP A 94 1.13 -8.07 1.86
CA ASP A 94 1.23 -8.34 0.42
C ASP A 94 -0.14 -8.48 -0.23
N ARG A 95 -1.09 -9.15 0.44
CA ARG A 95 -2.46 -9.29 -0.02
C ARG A 95 -3.18 -7.95 -0.12
N TYR A 96 -3.08 -7.14 0.92
CA TYR A 96 -3.64 -5.79 0.94
C TYR A 96 -3.11 -4.97 -0.23
N PHE A 97 -1.79 -4.95 -0.41
CA PHE A 97 -1.16 -4.19 -1.48
C PHE A 97 -1.56 -4.73 -2.85
N THR A 98 -1.53 -6.03 -3.07
CA THR A 98 -2.00 -6.64 -4.33
C THR A 98 -3.40 -6.17 -4.71
N MET A 99 -4.32 -6.11 -3.75
CA MET A 99 -5.68 -5.59 -3.97
C MET A 99 -5.73 -4.07 -4.16
N LEU A 100 -4.88 -3.31 -3.46
CA LEU A 100 -4.85 -1.85 -3.49
C LEU A 100 -4.51 -1.30 -4.88
N TRP A 101 -3.36 -1.71 -5.42
CA TRP A 101 -2.94 -1.25 -6.75
C TRP A 101 -3.52 -2.15 -7.85
N GLY A 102 -3.57 -3.46 -7.65
CA GLY A 102 -3.84 -4.40 -8.75
C GLY A 102 -2.90 -4.13 -9.92
N ASP A 103 -3.44 -3.94 -11.12
CA ASP A 103 -2.68 -3.57 -12.32
C ASP A 103 -2.58 -2.04 -12.56
N LEU A 104 -3.10 -1.21 -11.64
CA LEU A 104 -3.16 0.25 -11.81
C LEU A 104 -1.78 0.86 -12.06
N LEU A 105 -0.81 0.55 -11.21
CA LEU A 105 0.54 1.12 -11.32
C LEU A 105 1.20 0.76 -12.65
N LEU A 106 1.09 -0.52 -13.06
CA LEU A 106 1.63 -0.97 -14.34
C LEU A 106 1.04 -0.18 -15.50
N ARG A 107 -0.29 -0.02 -15.56
CA ARG A 107 -0.97 0.75 -16.61
C ARG A 107 -0.57 2.24 -16.59
N LEU A 108 -0.40 2.83 -15.41
CA LEU A 108 0.06 4.22 -15.27
C LEU A 108 1.50 4.38 -15.76
N LEU A 109 2.40 3.47 -15.38
CA LEU A 109 3.80 3.49 -15.82
C LEU A 109 3.92 3.35 -17.34
N MET A 110 3.10 2.49 -17.96
CA MET A 110 3.03 2.34 -19.42
C MET A 110 2.31 3.49 -20.14
N ARG A 111 1.74 4.47 -19.42
CA ARG A 111 0.94 5.58 -19.96
C ARG A 111 -0.30 5.15 -20.76
N VAL A 112 -0.84 3.96 -20.48
CA VAL A 112 -2.07 3.44 -21.13
C VAL A 112 -3.34 3.75 -20.34
N ARG A 113 -3.22 4.51 -19.24
CA ARG A 113 -4.33 4.95 -18.40
C ARG A 113 -4.06 6.34 -17.83
N LYS A 114 -5.14 7.12 -17.62
CA LYS A 114 -5.10 8.33 -16.80
C LYS A 114 -5.04 7.99 -15.30
N ALA A 115 -4.59 8.96 -14.51
CA ALA A 115 -4.61 8.88 -13.05
C ALA A 115 -6.04 8.54 -12.55
N PRO A 116 -6.16 7.74 -11.48
CA PRO A 116 -7.47 7.40 -10.93
C PRO A 116 -8.17 8.64 -10.36
N THR A 117 -9.50 8.63 -10.38
CA THR A 117 -10.28 9.65 -9.67
C THR A 117 -10.23 9.40 -8.16
N GLU A 118 -10.53 10.42 -7.35
CA GLU A 118 -10.62 10.26 -5.89
C GLU A 118 -11.61 9.15 -5.51
N ARG A 119 -12.75 9.05 -6.22
CA ARG A 119 -13.71 7.95 -6.01
C ARG A 119 -13.10 6.58 -6.26
N GLU A 120 -12.33 6.42 -7.34
CA GLU A 120 -11.64 5.16 -7.65
C GLU A 120 -10.59 4.81 -6.59
N ILE A 121 -9.83 5.80 -6.11
CA ILE A 121 -8.85 5.64 -5.03
C ILE A 121 -9.54 5.12 -3.77
N GLN A 122 -10.64 5.76 -3.37
CA GLN A 122 -11.42 5.38 -2.19
C GLN A 122 -12.00 3.97 -2.32
N THR A 123 -12.55 3.61 -3.48
CA THR A 123 -13.08 2.26 -3.74
C THR A 123 -11.99 1.20 -3.64
N ARG A 124 -10.80 1.45 -4.21
CA ARG A 124 -9.67 0.52 -4.13
C ARG A 124 -9.17 0.33 -2.69
N ALA A 125 -9.03 1.42 -1.94
CA ALA A 125 -8.59 1.37 -0.55
C ALA A 125 -9.58 0.62 0.36
N ARG A 126 -10.89 0.76 0.13
CA ARG A 126 -11.92 -0.02 0.81
C ARG A 126 -11.83 -1.51 0.48
N ALA A 127 -11.78 -1.86 -0.81
CA ALA A 127 -11.69 -3.25 -1.23
C ALA A 127 -10.41 -3.95 -0.73
N ALA A 128 -9.28 -3.24 -0.73
CA ALA A 128 -8.03 -3.73 -0.16
C ALA A 128 -8.12 -3.94 1.36
N THR A 129 -8.87 -3.09 2.07
CA THR A 129 -9.11 -3.25 3.50
C THR A 129 -10.01 -4.45 3.81
N GLU A 130 -11.09 -4.61 3.05
CA GLU A 130 -12.08 -5.69 3.25
C GLU A 130 -11.45 -7.09 3.14
N ILE A 131 -10.49 -7.27 2.23
CA ILE A 131 -9.84 -8.57 2.01
C ILE A 131 -9.10 -9.10 3.26
N LEU A 132 -8.71 -8.21 4.17
CA LEU A 132 -8.02 -8.57 5.41
C LEU A 132 -8.96 -9.12 6.49
N PHE A 133 -10.26 -8.86 6.34
CA PHE A 133 -11.29 -9.29 7.29
C PHE A 133 -12.13 -10.46 6.78
N CYS A 134 -12.13 -10.71 5.47
CA CYS A 134 -12.73 -11.91 4.90
C CYS A 134 -12.03 -13.17 5.42
N ARG A 135 -12.77 -14.01 6.15
CA ARG A 135 -12.38 -15.41 6.36
C ARG A 135 -12.54 -16.13 5.02
N PHE A 136 -11.42 -16.57 4.45
CA PHE A 136 -11.48 -17.49 3.32
C PHE A 136 -11.81 -18.89 3.88
N PRO A 137 -12.67 -19.66 3.19
CA PRO A 137 -13.01 -21.02 3.58
C PRO A 137 -11.77 -21.94 3.59
#